data_AF-A0A941CDS2-F1
#
_entry.id   AF-A0A941CDS2-F1
#
_cell.length_a   1.000
_cell.length_b   1.000
_cell.length_c   1.000
_cell.angle_alpha   90.00
_cell.angle_beta   90.00
_cell.angle_gamma   90.00
#
_symmetry.space_group_name_H-M   'P 1'
#
loop_
_entity.id
_entity.type
_entity.pdbx_description
1 polymer ?
#
loop_
_entity_poly.entity_id
_entity_poly.type
_entity_poly.pdbx_seq_one_letter_code
_entity_poly.pdbx_strand_id
1 'polypeptide(L)'
;MKLEEDLLTLIKKEFDKNQIPEVVSHLESITLTHVMAESEHNLRNARFSVVYLADGDLEELVRVTKVAKSDFRDVIYWAGIKKKEQEK
;
A
#
# COMPACT_ATOMS: atom_id res chain seq x y z
N MET A 1 -10.56 -11.08 4.04
CA MET A 1 -9.11 -11.27 3.90
C MET A 1 -8.44 -10.39 4.93
N LYS A 2 -7.58 -10.92 5.80
CA LYS A 2 -6.91 -10.14 6.85
C LYS A 2 -5.61 -9.58 6.28
N LEU A 3 -5.26 -8.32 6.56
CA LEU A 3 -3.93 -7.79 6.23
C LEU A 3 -2.84 -8.59 6.94
N GLU A 4 -1.69 -8.70 6.28
CA GLU A 4 -0.51 -9.40 6.78
C GLU A 4 0.06 -8.69 8.03
N GLU A 5 0.66 -9.46 8.94
CA GLU A 5 1.11 -8.93 10.24
C GLU A 5 2.25 -7.91 10.10
N ASP A 6 3.12 -8.11 9.12
CA ASP A 6 4.20 -7.20 8.77
C ASP A 6 3.68 -5.89 8.17
N LEU A 7 2.63 -5.94 7.34
CA LEU A 7 1.96 -4.75 6.82
C LEU A 7 1.28 -3.97 7.95
N LEU A 8 0.59 -4.66 8.85
CA LEU A 8 -0.02 -4.03 10.04
C LEU A 8 1.03 -3.38 10.95
N THR A 9 2.20 -4.01 11.08
CA THR A 9 3.33 -3.45 11.84
C THR A 9 3.84 -2.18 11.19
N LEU A 10 3.97 -2.15 9.86
CA LEU A 10 4.37 -0.96 9.12
C LEU A 10 3.35 0.17 9.26
N ILE A 11 2.05 -0.12 9.10
CA ILE A 11 0.98 0.88 9.26
C ILE A 11 1.04 1.53 10.66
N LYS A 12 1.20 0.71 11.71
CA LYS A 12 1.32 1.19 13.10
C LYS A 12 2.56 2.04 13.37
N LYS A 13 3.59 1.90 12.52
CA LYS A 13 4.84 2.67 12.61
C LYS A 13 4.73 4.01 11.90
N GLU A 14 4.10 4.03 10.72
CA GLU A 14 4.07 5.21 9.83
C GLU A 14 2.87 6.13 10.09
N PHE A 15 1.75 5.62 10.58
CA PHE A 15 0.51 6.39 10.73
C PHE A 15 0.10 6.60 12.18
N ASP A 16 -0.63 7.70 12.43
CA ASP A 16 -1.23 7.96 13.74
C ASP A 16 -2.25 6.87 14.09
N LYS A 17 -2.32 6.52 15.38
CA LYS A 17 -3.25 5.49 15.89
C LYS A 17 -4.70 5.72 15.49
N ASN A 18 -5.10 6.99 15.37
CA ASN A 18 -6.46 7.38 14.99
C ASN A 18 -6.74 7.16 13.49
N GLN A 19 -5.70 7.16 12.65
CA GLN A 19 -5.80 6.94 11.20
C GLN A 19 -5.76 5.45 10.84
N ILE A 20 -5.20 4.58 11.69
CA ILE A 20 -5.04 3.15 11.41
C ILE A 20 -6.31 2.47 10.88
N PRO A 21 -7.52 2.65 11.48
CA PRO A 21 -8.72 2.00 10.97
C PRO A 21 -9.05 2.40 9.53
N GLU A 22 -8.84 3.67 9.18
CA GLU A 22 -9.09 4.21 7.85
C GLU A 22 -8.04 3.72 6.84
N VAL A 23 -6.77 3.74 7.22
CA VAL A 23 -5.67 3.18 6.42
C VAL A 23 -5.93 1.71 6.07
N VAL A 24 -6.30 0.90 7.08
CA VAL A 24 -6.63 -0.52 6.88
C VAL A 24 -7.80 -0.67 5.92
N SER A 25 -8.87 0.12 6.09
CA SER A 25 -10.04 0.09 5.20
C SER A 25 -9.67 0.37 3.74
N HIS A 26 -8.82 1.38 3.49
CA HIS A 26 -8.36 1.69 2.15
C HIS A 26 -7.51 0.57 1.54
N LEU A 27 -6.59 -0.02 2.30
CA LEU A 27 -5.74 -1.11 1.79
C LEU A 27 -6.53 -2.39 1.55
N GLU A 28 -7.50 -2.73 2.41
CA GLU A 28 -8.39 -3.87 2.22
C GLU A 28 -9.30 -3.70 1.00
N SER A 29 -9.59 -2.45 0.60
CA SER A 29 -10.36 -2.16 -0.60
C SER A 29 -9.60 -2.44 -1.91
N ILE A 30 -8.28 -2.64 -1.85
CA ILE A 30 -7.50 -3.26 -2.92
C ILE A 30 -7.67 -4.76 -2.76
N THR A 31 -8.18 -5.41 -3.79
CA THR A 31 -8.55 -6.83 -3.80
C THR A 31 -7.87 -7.56 -4.95
N LEU A 32 -8.00 -8.89 -4.99
CA LEU A 32 -7.40 -9.72 -6.04
C LEU A 32 -7.80 -9.31 -7.47
N THR A 33 -9.03 -8.81 -7.64
CA THR A 33 -9.53 -8.35 -8.95
C THR A 33 -8.82 -7.11 -9.48
N HIS A 34 -8.08 -6.39 -8.62
CA HIS A 34 -7.31 -5.20 -9.02
C HIS A 34 -5.87 -5.55 -9.43
N VAL A 35 -5.44 -6.80 -9.24
CA VAL A 35 -4.06 -7.23 -9.54
C VAL A 35 -4.03 -8.32 -10.59
N MET A 36 -2.93 -8.37 -11.34
CA MET A 36 -2.79 -9.31 -12.44
C MET A 36 -2.84 -10.75 -11.94
N ALA A 37 -3.61 -11.57 -12.67
CA ALA A 37 -3.80 -13.00 -12.42
C ALA A 37 -4.35 -13.33 -11.02
N GLU A 38 -5.02 -12.38 -10.35
CA GLU A 38 -5.55 -12.57 -8.99
C GLU A 38 -4.49 -13.11 -8.02
N SER A 39 -3.25 -12.63 -8.19
CA SER A 39 -2.11 -13.11 -7.43
C SER A 39 -2.04 -12.45 -6.06
N GLU A 40 -2.10 -13.26 -5.01
CA GLU A 40 -1.87 -12.82 -3.62
C GLU A 40 -0.52 -12.10 -3.45
N HIS A 41 0.50 -12.56 -4.18
CA HIS A 41 1.82 -11.91 -4.18
C HIS A 41 1.74 -10.48 -4.73
N ASN A 42 1.03 -10.27 -5.84
CA ASN A 42 0.85 -8.94 -6.41
C ASN A 42 -0.01 -8.04 -5.52
N LEU A 43 -1.06 -8.60 -4.91
CA LEU A 43 -1.93 -7.87 -3.99
C LEU A 43 -1.14 -7.40 -2.76
N ARG A 44 -0.35 -8.28 -2.17
CA ARG A 44 0.53 -7.95 -1.06
C ARG A 44 1.51 -6.85 -1.46
N ASN A 45 2.23 -7.00 -2.57
CA ASN A 45 3.19 -6.00 -3.04
C ASN A 45 2.53 -4.64 -3.30
N ALA A 46 1.34 -4.62 -3.89
CA ALA A 46 0.58 -3.40 -4.14
C ALA A 46 0.24 -2.68 -2.83
N ARG A 47 -0.30 -3.38 -1.83
CA ARG A 47 -0.64 -2.80 -0.52
C ARG A 47 0.57 -2.25 0.22
N PHE A 48 1.68 -2.98 0.22
CA PHE A 48 2.95 -2.48 0.78
C PHE A 48 3.44 -1.22 0.07
N SER A 49 3.37 -1.21 -1.26
CA SER A 49 3.83 -0.09 -2.08
C SER A 49 2.99 1.16 -1.84
N VAL A 50 1.67 1.01 -1.64
CA VAL A 50 0.78 2.11 -1.24
C VAL A 50 1.22 2.72 0.08
N VAL A 51 1.40 1.89 1.13
CA VAL A 51 1.84 2.36 2.45
C VAL A 51 3.19 3.08 2.37
N TYR A 52 4.12 2.52 1.61
CA TYR A 52 5.48 3.06 1.48
C TYR A 52 5.51 4.39 0.70
N LEU A 53 4.73 4.51 -0.36
CA LEU A 53 4.61 5.77 -1.11
C LEU A 53 3.91 6.85 -0.28
N ALA A 54 2.90 6.46 0.51
CA ALA A 54 2.14 7.34 1.38
C ALA A 54 2.95 7.95 2.53
N ASP A 55 3.97 7.26 3.05
CA ASP A 55 4.94 7.85 4.01
C ASP A 55 4.29 8.47 5.26
N GLY A 56 3.24 7.82 5.76
CA GLY A 56 2.46 8.31 6.91
C GLY A 56 1.40 9.38 6.58
N ASP A 57 1.31 9.83 5.32
CA ASP A 57 0.27 10.77 4.86
C ASP A 57 -0.99 10.00 4.42
N LEU A 58 -2.10 10.24 5.12
CA LEU A 58 -3.38 9.59 4.84
C LEU A 58 -4.00 10.05 3.51
N GLU A 59 -3.89 11.34 3.16
CA GLU A 59 -4.42 11.83 1.89
C GLU A 59 -3.67 11.22 0.71
N GLU A 60 -2.35 11.11 0.84
CA GLU A 60 -1.51 10.43 -0.14
C GLU A 60 -1.84 8.94 -0.21
N LEU A 61 -2.06 8.27 0.92
CA LEU A 61 -2.51 6.87 0.94
C LEU A 61 -3.81 6.67 0.16
N VAL A 62 -4.79 7.56 0.34
CA VAL A 62 -6.05 7.54 -0.40
C VAL A 62 -5.80 7.72 -1.90
N ARG A 63 -4.93 8.67 -2.28
CA ARG A 63 -4.57 8.93 -3.67
C ARG A 63 -3.90 7.73 -4.32
N VAL A 64 -2.86 7.18 -3.69
CA VAL A 64 -2.09 6.05 -4.22
C VAL A 64 -2.93 4.77 -4.24
N THR A 65 -3.84 4.57 -3.27
CA THR A 65 -4.82 3.47 -3.30
C THR A 65 -5.68 3.51 -4.56
N LYS A 66 -6.16 4.69 -4.98
CA LYS A 66 -6.95 4.83 -6.22
C LYS A 66 -6.12 4.45 -7.45
N VAL A 67 -4.85 4.87 -7.49
CA VAL A 67 -3.93 4.50 -8.58
C VAL A 67 -3.70 2.99 -8.60
N ALA A 68 -3.45 2.38 -7.44
CA ALA A 68 -3.19 0.94 -7.33
C ALA A 68 -4.35 0.08 -7.85
N LYS A 69 -5.59 0.55 -7.70
CA LYS A 69 -6.78 -0.15 -8.24
C LYS A 69 -6.86 -0.11 -9.77
N SER A 70 -6.26 0.90 -10.41
CA SER A 70 -6.25 1.06 -11.86
C SER A 70 -5.01 0.43 -12.49
N ASP A 71 -3.83 0.70 -11.93
CA ASP A 71 -2.57 0.08 -12.34
C ASP A 71 -1.62 -0.08 -11.14
N PHE A 72 -1.69 -1.25 -10.50
CA PHE A 72 -0.85 -1.58 -9.35
C PHE A 72 0.64 -1.68 -9.70
N ARG A 73 0.99 -1.90 -10.98
CA ARG A 73 2.39 -2.11 -11.41
C ARG A 73 3.19 -0.82 -11.31
N ASP A 74 2.58 0.30 -11.69
CA ASP A 74 3.19 1.63 -11.54
C ASP A 74 3.44 1.96 -10.08
N VAL A 75 2.48 1.63 -9.20
CA VAL A 75 2.62 1.82 -7.75
C VAL A 75 3.79 1.01 -7.19
N ILE A 76 3.93 -0.27 -7.58
CA ILE A 76 5.09 -1.10 -7.20
C ILE A 76 6.39 -0.52 -7.75
N TYR A 77 6.39 -0.11 -9.02
CA TYR A 77 7.56 0.44 -9.68
C TYR A 77 8.05 1.72 -9.00
N TRP A 78 7.17 2.68 -8.73
CA TRP A 78 7.51 3.93 -8.05
C TRP A 78 7.97 3.71 -6.62
N ALA A 79 7.35 2.80 -5.87
CA ALA A 79 7.82 2.42 -4.55
C ALA A 79 9.26 1.88 -4.61
N GLY A 80 9.58 1.08 -5.64
CA GLY A 80 10.93 0.59 -5.90
C GLY A 80 11.94 1.68 -6.24
N ILE A 81 11.52 2.75 -6.94
CA ILE A 81 12.38 3.93 -7.19
C ILE A 81 12.63 4.68 -5.88
N LYS A 82 11.58 5.05 -5.15
CA LYS A 82 11.69 5.80 -3.88
C LYS A 82 12.60 5.08 -2.88
N LYS A 83 12.53 3.75 -2.81
CA LYS A 83 13.41 2.95 -1.96
C LYS A 83 14.89 3.08 -2.31
N LYS A 84 15.21 3.02 -3.61
CA LYS A 84 16.59 3.21 -4.09
C LYS A 84 17.12 4.62 -3.87
N GLU A 85 16.24 5.62 -3.77
CA GLU A 85 16.62 7.00 -3.48
C GLU A 85 16.91 7.21 -1.99
N GLN A 86 16.15 6.57 -1.09
CA GLN A 86 16.38 6.64 0.36
C GLN A 86 17.60 5.84 0.84
N GLU A 87 18.11 4.91 0.03
CA GLU A 87 19.31 4.10 0.32
C GLU A 87 20.63 4.79 -0.12
N LYS A 88 20.55 5.97 -0.74
CA LYS A 88 21.71 6.77 -1.19
C LYS A 88 22.03 7.90 -0.21
#